data_AF-A0AA88V7M4-F1
#
_entry.id   AF-A0AA88V7M4-F1
#
_cell.length_a   1.000
_cell.length_b   1.000
_cell.length_c   1.000
_cell.angle_alpha   90.00
_cell.angle_beta   90.00
_cell.angle_gamma   90.00
#
_symmetry.space_group_name_H-M   'P 1'
#
loop_
_entity.id
_entity.type
_entity.pdbx_description
1 polymer ?
#
loop_
_entity_poly.entity_id
_entity_poly.type
_entity_poly.pdbx_seq_one_letter_code
_entity_poly.pdbx_strand_id
1 'polypeptide(L)'
;MFNFGTSLCRRLNLNELITKTPVYSSASDVSGGGLGLIFRRWATKKTAGSTKNGRDSNPKFLGVKKFGGERVKSGNIIVRQRGTRFHPGDYVGIGRDHTLYAMIEGCVKFERHKLSGRKWVHVEPKAGHTLHPVYSNAAASKPKTA
;
A
#
# COMPACT_ATOMS: atom_id res chain seq x y z
N MET A 1 -36.67 -57.16 6.00
CA MET A 1 -35.85 -58.26 5.45
C MET A 1 -34.49 -57.69 5.06
N PHE A 2 -33.43 -58.20 5.69
CA PHE A 2 -32.02 -57.94 5.37
C PHE A 2 -31.63 -58.73 4.10
N ASN A 3 -30.76 -58.20 3.22
CA ASN A 3 -29.33 -58.57 3.21
C ASN A 3 -28.49 -57.93 2.08
N PHE A 4 -27.21 -57.80 2.40
CA PHE A 4 -26.07 -57.26 1.66
C PHE A 4 -25.56 -58.17 0.52
N GLY A 5 -24.79 -57.62 -0.43
CA GLY A 5 -23.98 -58.42 -1.35
C GLY A 5 -23.17 -57.60 -2.37
N THR A 6 -21.90 -57.36 -2.05
CA THR A 6 -20.84 -56.68 -2.82
C THR A 6 -20.21 -57.52 -3.95
N SER A 7 -19.35 -56.87 -4.75
CA SER A 7 -18.22 -57.40 -5.57
C SER A 7 -18.51 -57.58 -7.08
N LEU A 8 -17.60 -57.34 -8.04
CA LEU A 8 -16.22 -56.87 -8.06
C LEU A 8 -15.91 -56.48 -9.53
N CYS A 9 -15.21 -55.37 -9.77
CA CYS A 9 -14.54 -55.15 -11.05
C CYS A 9 -13.53 -56.29 -11.30
N ARG A 10 -13.67 -57.00 -12.42
CA ARG A 10 -12.74 -58.07 -12.83
C ARG A 10 -11.41 -57.44 -13.26
N ARG A 11 -10.31 -57.73 -12.54
CA ARG A 11 -8.94 -57.39 -12.95
C ARG A 11 -8.57 -58.20 -14.20
N LEU A 12 -8.22 -57.52 -15.29
CA LEU A 12 -7.54 -58.13 -16.44
C LEU A 12 -6.07 -58.39 -16.08
N ASN A 13 -5.51 -59.48 -16.60
CA ASN A 13 -4.18 -59.98 -16.26
C ASN A 13 -3.12 -59.40 -17.22
N LEU A 14 -1.89 -59.17 -16.74
CA LEU A 14 -0.80 -58.52 -17.48
C LEU A 14 -0.41 -59.22 -18.79
N ASN A 15 -0.76 -60.50 -18.94
CA ASN A 15 -0.40 -61.31 -20.11
C ASN A 15 -1.24 -60.98 -21.36
N GLU A 16 -2.39 -60.31 -21.24
CA GLU A 16 -3.24 -59.97 -22.40
C GLU A 16 -2.88 -58.62 -23.07
N LEU A 17 -2.05 -57.78 -22.44
CA LEU A 17 -1.66 -56.47 -22.98
C LEU A 17 -0.36 -56.52 -23.82
N ILE A 18 0.42 -57.59 -23.71
CA ILE A 18 1.76 -57.72 -24.32
C ILE A 18 1.68 -58.20 -25.78
N THR A 19 0.58 -58.81 -26.22
CA THR A 19 0.49 -59.45 -27.55
C THR A 19 -0.14 -58.60 -28.65
N LYS A 20 -0.53 -57.35 -28.38
CA LYS A 20 -1.18 -56.48 -29.38
C LYS A 20 -0.56 -55.09 -29.43
N THR A 21 0.66 -54.98 -29.98
CA THR A 21 1.02 -53.75 -30.70
C THR A 21 1.73 -54.11 -32.01
N PRO A 22 1.25 -53.62 -33.16
CA PRO A 22 1.90 -53.83 -34.44
C PRO A 22 3.21 -53.02 -34.50
N VAL A 23 4.29 -53.78 -34.65
CA VAL A 23 5.56 -53.47 -35.32
C VAL A 23 5.47 -52.24 -36.24
N TYR A 24 6.18 -51.17 -35.88
CA TYR A 24 6.52 -50.09 -36.82
C TYR A 24 7.70 -50.53 -37.68
N SER A 25 7.59 -50.21 -38.95
CA SER A 25 8.45 -50.62 -40.05
C SER A 25 9.91 -50.17 -39.92
N SER A 26 10.79 -51.13 -40.20
CA SER A 26 12.14 -51.06 -40.78
C SER A 26 12.82 -49.68 -40.89
N ALA A 27 13.87 -49.46 -40.09
CA ALA A 27 15.04 -48.70 -40.51
C ALA A 27 16.29 -49.39 -39.95
N SER A 28 17.17 -49.75 -40.89
CA SER A 28 18.31 -50.66 -40.83
C SER A 28 19.38 -50.34 -39.78
N ASP A 29 19.90 -51.42 -39.18
CA ASP A 29 21.06 -51.48 -38.32
C ASP A 29 22.36 -51.00 -39.00
N VAL A 30 23.16 -50.20 -38.27
CA VAL A 30 24.62 -50.20 -38.39
C VAL A 30 25.22 -50.41 -37.01
N SER A 31 25.92 -51.53 -36.93
CA SER A 31 26.68 -52.10 -35.83
C SER A 31 27.70 -51.15 -35.19
N GLY A 32 27.90 -51.27 -33.87
CA GLY A 32 29.08 -50.70 -33.21
C GLY A 32 28.88 -50.55 -31.70
N GLY A 33 29.59 -51.37 -30.93
CA GLY A 33 29.44 -51.46 -29.48
C GLY A 33 29.77 -50.18 -28.72
N GLY A 34 29.18 -50.09 -27.53
CA GLY A 34 29.45 -49.03 -26.57
C GLY A 34 28.17 -48.69 -25.82
N LEU A 35 28.12 -49.05 -24.53
CA LEU A 35 27.15 -48.54 -23.56
C LEU A 35 27.36 -47.02 -23.42
N GLY A 36 26.94 -46.26 -24.42
CA GLY A 36 26.83 -44.82 -24.36
C GLY A 36 25.62 -44.48 -23.51
N LEU A 37 25.86 -44.11 -22.26
CA LEU A 37 24.89 -43.45 -21.38
C LEU A 37 24.35 -42.19 -22.08
N ILE A 38 23.33 -42.30 -22.93
CA ILE A 38 22.60 -41.14 -23.42
C ILE A 38 21.56 -40.79 -22.36
N PHE A 39 22.01 -40.11 -21.31
CA PHE A 39 21.13 -39.37 -20.42
C PHE A 39 20.53 -38.22 -21.23
N ARG A 40 19.40 -38.46 -21.90
CA ARG A 40 18.69 -37.46 -22.70
C ARG A 40 18.02 -36.45 -21.77
N ARG A 41 18.81 -35.56 -21.18
CA ARG A 41 18.33 -34.36 -20.52
C ARG A 41 18.10 -33.30 -21.59
N TRP A 42 16.85 -33.12 -22.03
CA TRP A 42 16.44 -31.84 -22.58
C TRP A 42 15.68 -31.01 -21.55
N ALA A 43 16.30 -29.88 -21.20
CA ALA A 43 15.73 -28.84 -20.39
C ALA A 43 14.46 -28.31 -21.08
N THR A 44 13.33 -28.35 -20.39
CA THR A 44 12.25 -27.41 -20.73
C THR A 44 12.83 -26.03 -20.48
N LYS A 45 12.86 -25.19 -21.51
CA LYS A 45 13.41 -23.84 -21.36
C LYS A 45 12.50 -23.08 -20.37
N LYS A 46 12.84 -23.06 -19.06
CA LYS A 46 12.33 -22.02 -18.15
C LYS A 46 13.07 -20.73 -18.45
N THR A 47 12.92 -20.22 -19.67
CA THR A 47 13.51 -18.95 -20.06
C THR A 47 12.50 -18.17 -20.86
N ALA A 48 11.36 -17.89 -20.24
CA ALA A 48 10.76 -16.58 -20.35
C ALA A 48 10.97 -15.95 -18.97
N GLY A 49 11.95 -15.05 -18.87
CA GLY A 49 12.22 -14.32 -17.63
C GLY A 49 10.95 -13.59 -17.16
N SER A 50 10.83 -13.41 -15.84
CA SER A 50 9.77 -12.60 -15.24
C SER A 50 9.56 -11.31 -16.05
N THR A 51 8.33 -11.05 -16.49
CA THR A 51 7.96 -9.77 -17.11
C THR A 51 8.33 -8.67 -16.12
N LYS A 52 9.15 -7.70 -16.55
CA LYS A 52 9.51 -6.56 -15.69
C LYS A 52 8.23 -5.82 -15.31
N ASN A 53 7.74 -6.05 -14.09
CA ASN A 53 6.62 -5.32 -13.51
C ASN A 53 7.08 -3.89 -13.20
N GLY A 54 7.24 -3.07 -14.24
CA GLY A 54 7.62 -1.66 -14.17
C GLY A 54 6.39 -0.75 -14.17
N ARG A 55 5.43 -0.99 -13.27
CA ARG A 55 4.30 -0.08 -13.08
C ARG A 55 4.67 0.91 -11.99
N ASP A 56 4.93 2.15 -12.39
CA ASP A 56 5.01 3.26 -11.46
C ASP A 56 3.92 4.29 -11.79
N SER A 57 3.50 5.02 -10.78
CA SER A 57 2.48 6.06 -10.89
C SER A 57 3.10 7.44 -10.74
N ASN A 58 2.48 8.44 -11.34
CA ASN A 58 2.99 9.81 -11.20
C ASN A 58 3.06 10.23 -9.72
N PRO A 59 4.13 10.95 -9.32
CA PRO A 59 4.28 11.43 -7.96
C PRO A 59 3.11 12.34 -7.57
N LYS A 60 2.63 12.20 -6.34
CA LYS A 60 1.47 12.95 -5.84
C LYS A 60 1.84 14.20 -5.02
N PHE A 61 3.14 14.49 -4.89
CA PHE A 61 3.70 15.67 -4.22
C PHE A 61 3.09 15.98 -2.84
N LEU A 62 2.82 14.93 -2.07
CA LEU A 62 2.34 15.02 -0.69
C LEU A 62 3.43 15.54 0.24
N GLY A 63 3.05 15.91 1.46
CA GLY A 63 3.96 16.36 2.52
C GLY A 63 3.67 17.77 3.01
N VAL A 64 4.54 18.22 3.91
CA VAL A 64 4.52 19.56 4.51
C VAL A 64 4.97 20.57 3.46
N LYS A 65 4.26 21.69 3.38
CA LYS A 65 4.53 22.83 2.48
C LYS A 65 4.99 24.07 3.23
N LYS A 66 4.61 24.19 4.51
CA LYS A 66 5.02 25.26 5.42
C LYS A 66 5.52 24.69 6.73
N PHE A 67 6.74 25.04 7.10
CA PHE A 67 7.39 24.56 8.32
C PHE A 67 7.07 25.43 9.54
N GLY A 68 7.44 24.95 10.73
CA GLY A 68 7.22 25.70 11.97
C GLY A 68 7.95 27.04 11.95
N GLY A 69 7.28 28.11 12.38
CA GLY A 69 7.80 29.48 12.37
C GLY A 69 7.66 30.21 11.04
N GLU A 70 7.22 29.55 9.97
CA GLU A 70 7.01 30.21 8.69
C GLU A 70 5.73 31.04 8.67
N ARG A 71 5.80 32.22 8.03
CA ARG A 71 4.66 33.10 7.83
C ARG A 71 3.71 32.54 6.78
N VAL A 72 2.42 32.51 7.08
CA VAL A 72 1.34 32.09 6.20
C VAL A 72 0.28 33.18 6.07
N LYS A 73 -0.36 33.22 4.90
CA LYS A 73 -1.57 34.00 4.65
C LYS A 73 -2.79 33.06 4.71
N SER A 74 -3.98 33.63 4.86
CA SER A 74 -5.22 32.86 4.72
C SER A 74 -5.27 32.13 3.36
N GLY A 75 -5.74 30.88 3.36
CA GLY A 75 -5.81 30.01 2.18
C GLY A 75 -4.52 29.26 1.85
N ASN A 76 -3.38 29.59 2.48
CA ASN A 76 -2.14 28.87 2.21
C ASN A 76 -2.23 27.41 2.69
N ILE A 77 -1.77 26.48 1.85
CA ILE A 77 -1.67 25.07 2.20
C ILE A 77 -0.47 24.84 3.11
N ILE A 78 -0.69 24.18 4.26
CA ILE A 78 0.35 23.84 5.23
C ILE A 78 0.82 22.40 5.00
N VAL A 79 -0.10 21.44 4.82
CA VAL A 79 0.23 20.02 4.62
C VAL A 79 -0.74 19.37 3.63
N ARG A 80 -0.21 18.66 2.63
CA ARG A 80 -0.99 17.72 1.80
C ARG A 80 -0.73 16.30 2.29
N GLN A 81 -1.77 15.58 2.67
CA GLN A 81 -1.62 14.27 3.30
C GLN A 81 -2.66 13.26 2.80
N ARG A 82 -2.49 12.00 3.19
CA ARG A 82 -3.52 10.95 3.05
C ARG A 82 -3.93 10.55 4.46
N GLY A 83 -5.21 10.75 4.77
CA GLY A 83 -5.70 10.72 6.15
C GLY A 83 -5.08 11.83 7.02
N THR A 84 -5.42 11.84 8.29
CA THR A 84 -4.99 12.86 9.26
C THR A 84 -3.72 12.43 10.01
N ARG A 85 -2.56 12.51 9.35
CA ARG A 85 -1.26 12.37 10.04
C ARG A 85 -1.02 13.54 10.98
N PHE A 86 -1.40 14.72 10.53
CA PHE A 86 -1.52 15.94 11.30
C PHE A 86 -2.99 16.32 11.43
N HIS A 87 -3.39 16.71 12.62
CA HIS A 87 -4.75 17.14 12.92
C HIS A 87 -4.84 18.67 12.85
N PRO A 88 -5.97 19.22 12.41
CA PRO A 88 -6.19 20.66 12.46
C PRO A 88 -6.26 21.11 13.91
N GLY A 89 -5.47 22.13 14.25
CA GLY A 89 -5.55 22.87 15.50
C GLY A 89 -6.12 24.25 15.25
N ASP A 90 -5.65 25.23 16.01
CA ASP A 90 -6.21 26.58 16.00
C ASP A 90 -5.96 27.27 14.66
N TYR A 91 -7.01 27.90 14.13
CA TYR A 91 -6.99 28.68 12.88
C TYR A 91 -6.53 27.89 11.64
N VAL A 92 -6.74 26.57 11.65
CA VAL A 92 -6.44 25.67 10.53
C VAL A 92 -7.71 24.94 10.09
N GLY A 93 -8.02 25.02 8.81
CA GLY A 93 -9.12 24.28 8.19
C GLY A 93 -8.66 22.96 7.57
N ILE A 94 -9.61 22.04 7.38
CA ILE A 94 -9.39 20.75 6.70
C ILE A 94 -10.18 20.69 5.39
N GLY A 95 -9.51 20.30 4.30
CA GLY A 95 -10.13 20.07 2.99
C GLY A 95 -10.68 18.66 2.84
N ARG A 96 -11.41 18.40 1.73
CA ARG A 96 -11.98 17.08 1.40
C ARG A 96 -10.93 15.96 1.34
N ASP A 97 -9.72 16.27 0.89
CA ASP A 97 -8.59 15.33 0.80
C ASP A 97 -7.71 15.34 2.07
N HIS A 98 -8.22 15.85 3.19
CA HIS A 98 -7.51 16.05 4.46
C HIS A 98 -6.32 17.00 4.38
N THR A 99 -6.25 17.84 3.34
CA THR A 99 -5.27 18.92 3.24
C THR A 99 -5.53 19.94 4.34
N LEU A 100 -4.48 20.36 5.04
CA LEU A 100 -4.55 21.41 6.06
C LEU A 100 -4.19 22.76 5.43
N TYR A 101 -5.01 23.78 5.69
CA TYR A 101 -4.80 25.14 5.19
C TYR A 101 -5.00 26.18 6.31
N ALA A 102 -4.29 27.30 6.20
CA ALA A 102 -4.40 28.40 7.16
C ALA A 102 -5.70 29.19 6.93
N MET A 103 -6.45 29.48 8.00
CA MET A 103 -7.64 30.33 7.93
C MET A 103 -7.29 31.81 8.13
N ILE A 104 -6.26 32.11 8.92
CA ILE A 104 -5.81 33.46 9.25
C ILE A 104 -4.33 33.60 8.91
N GLU A 105 -3.85 34.82 8.73
CA GLU A 105 -2.43 35.11 8.62
C GLU A 105 -1.68 34.99 9.96
N GLY A 106 -0.50 34.39 9.93
CA GLY A 106 0.24 34.09 11.15
C GLY A 106 1.49 33.26 10.90
N CYS A 107 2.01 32.65 11.97
CA CYS A 107 3.14 31.72 11.92
C CYS A 107 2.65 30.30 12.21
N VAL A 108 3.15 29.31 11.48
CA VAL A 108 2.75 27.91 11.70
C VAL A 108 3.44 27.35 12.94
N LYS A 109 2.71 26.60 13.76
CA LYS A 109 3.24 25.87 14.91
C LYS A 109 2.79 24.41 14.87
N PHE A 110 3.74 23.52 15.07
CA PHE A 110 3.48 22.09 15.18
C PHE A 110 3.56 21.69 16.65
N GLU A 111 2.54 20.98 17.13
CA GLU A 111 2.49 20.43 18.47
C GLU A 111 2.38 18.91 18.42
N ARG A 112 3.01 18.24 19.39
CA ARG A 112 2.86 16.80 19.61
C ARG A 112 2.36 16.57 21.03
N HIS A 113 1.18 15.98 21.13
CA HIS A 113 0.61 15.60 22.40
C HIS A 113 1.48 14.53 23.08
N LYS A 114 1.88 14.76 24.33
CA LYS A 114 2.85 13.90 25.03
C LYS A 114 2.34 12.48 25.30
N LEU A 115 1.08 12.36 25.72
CA LEU A 115 0.48 11.06 26.09
C LEU A 115 0.02 10.28 24.84
N SER A 116 -0.93 10.84 24.09
CA SER A 116 -1.48 10.21 22.88
C SER A 116 -0.52 10.17 21.67
N GLY A 117 0.53 10.98 21.62
CA GLY A 117 1.43 11.07 20.47
C GLY A 117 0.85 11.75 19.22
N ARG A 118 -0.43 12.16 19.27
CA ARG A 118 -1.11 12.88 18.18
C ARG A 118 -0.44 14.21 17.88
N LYS A 119 -0.33 14.53 16.59
CA LYS A 119 0.29 15.76 16.10
C LYS A 119 -0.77 16.73 15.62
N TRP A 120 -0.63 17.97 16.01
CA TRP A 120 -1.53 19.07 15.73
C TRP A 120 -0.79 20.20 15.03
N VAL A 121 -1.53 20.96 14.23
CA VAL A 121 -0.99 22.10 13.47
C VAL A 121 -1.85 23.31 13.79
N HIS A 122 -1.20 24.33 14.33
CA HIS A 122 -1.82 25.59 14.73
C HIS A 122 -1.22 26.71 13.89
N VAL A 123 -1.97 27.78 13.70
CA VAL A 123 -1.44 29.04 13.17
C VAL A 123 -1.53 30.08 14.28
N GLU A 124 -0.38 30.59 14.73
CA GLU A 124 -0.30 31.69 15.69
C GLU A 124 -0.47 33.01 14.94
N PRO A 125 -1.57 33.76 15.14
CA PRO A 125 -1.82 34.99 14.40
C PRO A 125 -0.81 36.08 14.79
N LYS A 126 -0.27 36.80 13.79
CA LYS A 126 0.74 37.84 14.02
C LYS A 126 0.15 39.11 14.63
N ALA A 127 -1.10 39.41 14.31
CA ALA A 127 -1.90 40.43 14.95
C ALA A 127 -2.84 39.70 15.91
N GLY A 128 -2.76 39.99 17.22
CA GLY A 128 -3.55 39.32 18.25
C GLY A 128 -5.05 39.41 18.00
N HIS A 129 -5.59 38.46 17.24
CA HIS A 129 -7.01 38.40 16.96
C HIS A 129 -7.75 37.68 18.09
N THR A 130 -8.52 38.54 18.76
CA THR A 130 -9.69 38.37 19.60
C THR A 130 -10.39 37.01 19.56
N LEU A 131 -10.68 36.53 20.78
CA LEU A 131 -11.55 35.40 21.07
C LEU A 131 -12.96 35.58 20.45
N HIS A 132 -13.66 34.47 20.22
CA HIS A 132 -15.08 34.42 19.84
C HIS A 132 -15.92 35.36 20.74
N PRO A 133 -16.96 36.05 20.24
CA PRO A 133 -17.72 37.07 21.01
C PRO A 133 -18.40 36.54 22.29
N VAL A 134 -18.42 35.22 22.51
CA VAL A 134 -18.86 34.60 23.77
C VAL A 134 -17.85 34.82 24.92
N TYR A 135 -16.58 35.12 24.62
CA TYR A 135 -15.49 35.32 25.59
C TYR A 135 -14.85 36.72 25.57
N SER A 136 -15.40 37.68 24.81
CA SER A 136 -14.85 39.04 24.67
C SER A 136 -15.06 39.94 25.90
N ASN A 137 -15.91 39.57 26.85
CA ASN A 137 -16.39 40.50 27.88
C ASN A 137 -15.54 40.58 29.17
N ALA A 138 -14.38 39.92 29.25
CA ALA A 138 -13.58 39.89 30.47
C ALA A 138 -12.27 40.71 30.44
N ALA A 139 -11.83 41.25 29.29
CA ALA A 139 -10.48 41.81 29.13
C ALA A 139 -10.42 43.36 29.10
N ALA A 140 -11.44 44.07 29.60
CA ALA A 140 -11.49 45.54 29.56
C ALA A 140 -11.75 46.22 30.92
N SER A 141 -11.42 45.60 32.06
CA SER A 141 -11.27 46.34 33.31
C SER A 141 -9.87 46.98 33.36
N LYS A 142 -9.80 48.27 33.01
CA LYS A 142 -8.61 49.09 33.31
C LYS A 142 -8.29 48.96 34.82
N PRO A 143 -7.03 48.80 35.24
CA PRO A 143 -6.70 48.97 36.65
C PRO A 143 -7.04 50.42 37.04
N LYS A 144 -7.92 50.60 38.02
CA LYS A 144 -8.10 51.90 38.69
C LYS A 144 -6.78 52.22 39.38
N THR A 145 -6.01 53.13 38.82
CA THR A 145 -4.89 53.77 39.50
C THR A 145 -5.47 54.78 40.50
N ALA A 146 -5.07 54.60 41.77
CA ALA A 146 -5.22 55.44 42.97
C ALA A 146 -6.50 56.28 43.11
#